data_AF-A0A1M6PNK8-F1
#
_entry.id   AF-A0A1M6PNK8-F1
#
_cell.length_a   1.000
_cell.length_b   1.000
_cell.length_c   1.000
_cell.angle_alpha   90.00
_cell.angle_beta   90.00
_cell.angle_gamma   90.00
#
_symmetry.space_group_name_H-M   'P 1'
#
loop_
_entity.id
_entity.type
_entity.pdbx_description
1 polymer ?
#
loop_
_entity_poly.entity_id
_entity_poly.type
_entity_poly.pdbx_seq_one_letter_code
_entity_poly.pdbx_strand_id
1 'polypeptide(L)'
;MRASVYAAILLVAGGALSGCKLVKHDAQASKAPRDAYASAGYDPNAMVASMWSTKVVPSVEKRATDIKVLLDAIKADPDAAGKKYGYRGKDDSAPWNFPTRVQGTIVSVDTDSSQGTVGVDTDGDGKADVIVDIGPTVLGTTLRDSLDFVSFADFRNQIEYARFGTALNAYAAAHVMKPLPRADLKGQPITVTGAFSYDGASEQPEVVPLALALGSKP
;
A
#
# COMPACT_ATOMS: atom_id res chain seq x y z
N MET A 1 75.10 20.37 17.09
CA MET A 1 75.20 21.84 16.95
C MET A 1 73.77 22.34 16.74
N ARG A 2 72.99 22.70 17.77
CA ARG A 2 72.95 23.96 18.57
C ARG A 2 72.70 25.24 17.75
N ALA A 3 71.48 25.78 17.90
CA ALA A 3 71.03 27.19 17.97
C ALA A 3 69.68 27.32 17.23
N SER A 4 68.53 27.44 17.91
CA SER A 4 67.95 28.66 18.54
C SER A 4 67.70 29.75 17.48
N VAL A 5 66.50 30.31 17.31
CA VAL A 5 65.89 31.33 18.19
C VAL A 5 64.35 31.38 18.00
N TYR A 6 63.65 31.54 19.12
CA TYR A 6 62.22 31.83 19.26
C TYR A 6 61.88 33.28 18.85
N ALA A 7 60.69 33.48 18.27
CA ALA A 7 59.93 34.72 18.47
C ALA A 7 58.43 34.39 18.48
N ALA A 8 57.83 34.57 19.66
CA ALA A 8 56.40 34.53 19.93
C ALA A 8 55.70 35.83 19.47
N ILE A 9 54.39 35.94 19.77
CA ILE A 9 53.50 37.13 19.74
C ILE A 9 52.67 37.21 18.43
N LEU A 10 51.32 37.24 18.37
CA LEU A 10 50.24 37.59 19.31
C LEU A 10 48.88 37.02 18.83
N LEU A 11 47.97 36.78 19.78
CA LEU A 11 46.53 36.56 19.57
C LEU A 11 45.85 37.73 18.85
N VAL A 12 44.91 37.42 17.95
CA VAL A 12 43.66 38.18 17.81
C VAL A 12 42.49 37.19 17.74
N ALA A 13 41.68 37.18 18.79
CA ALA A 13 40.37 36.56 18.85
C ALA A 13 39.32 37.48 18.23
N GLY A 14 38.27 36.91 17.62
CA GLY A 14 37.01 37.60 17.35
C GLY A 14 36.56 37.59 15.88
N GLY A 15 35.91 36.50 15.47
CA GLY A 15 35.10 36.45 14.26
C GLY A 15 33.76 35.82 14.61
N ALA A 16 32.71 36.64 14.61
CA ALA A 16 31.37 36.32 15.09
C ALA A 16 30.77 35.09 14.40
N LEU A 17 30.25 34.15 15.19
CA LEU A 17 29.27 33.17 14.74
C LEU A 17 28.04 33.95 14.26
N SER A 18 27.83 34.00 12.95
CA SER A 18 26.57 34.45 12.37
C SER A 18 25.45 33.56 12.88
N GLY A 19 24.76 34.04 13.92
CA GLY A 19 23.58 33.37 14.45
C GLY A 19 22.56 33.20 13.33
N CYS A 20 22.20 31.95 13.04
CA CYS A 20 20.94 31.66 12.39
C CYS A 20 19.84 32.32 13.22
N LYS A 21 19.19 33.34 12.65
CA LYS A 21 18.02 33.98 13.25
C LYS A 21 16.93 32.92 13.41
N LEU A 22 16.83 32.34 14.61
CA LEU A 22 15.72 31.47 14.98
C LEU A 22 14.47 32.34 15.04
N VAL A 23 13.71 32.33 13.96
CA VAL A 23 12.39 32.96 13.90
C VAL A 23 11.49 32.17 14.83
N LYS A 24 11.03 32.79 15.92
CA LYS A 24 9.97 32.22 16.75
C LYS A 24 8.75 32.03 15.86
N HIS A 25 8.40 30.78 15.59
CA HIS A 25 7.09 30.44 15.06
C HIS A 25 6.10 30.67 16.18
N ASP A 26 5.23 31.66 16.03
CA ASP A 26 4.16 31.95 16.97
C ASP A 26 3.25 30.72 17.07
N ALA A 27 3.28 30.06 18.23
CA ALA A 27 2.53 28.84 18.51
C ALA A 27 0.99 29.05 18.55
N GLN A 28 0.50 30.22 18.18
CA GLN A 28 -0.92 30.61 18.22
C GLN A 28 -1.60 30.68 16.83
N ALA A 29 -0.90 30.35 15.74
CA ALA A 29 -1.54 30.09 14.43
C ALA A 29 -1.97 28.62 14.24
N SER A 30 -1.98 27.83 15.31
CA SER A 30 -2.29 26.41 15.35
C SER A 30 -3.79 26.13 15.34
N LYS A 31 -4.44 26.38 14.19
CA LYS A 31 -5.66 25.66 13.79
C LYS A 31 -5.40 24.94 12.46
N ALA A 32 -5.22 23.63 12.59
CA ALA A 32 -4.88 22.63 11.58
C ALA A 32 -3.46 22.75 10.98
N PRO A 33 -2.68 21.66 10.92
CA PRO A 33 -1.48 21.64 10.09
C PRO A 33 -1.93 21.83 8.64
N ARG A 34 -1.65 23.01 8.06
CA ARG A 34 -1.74 23.15 6.61
C ARG A 34 -0.52 22.46 6.04
N ASP A 35 -0.71 21.26 5.52
CA ASP A 35 0.28 20.63 4.65
C ASP A 35 0.59 21.61 3.52
N ALA A 36 1.78 22.19 3.48
CA ALA A 36 2.19 23.18 2.48
C ALA A 36 2.12 22.64 1.02
N TYR A 37 1.93 21.32 0.89
CA TYR A 37 1.81 20.59 -0.35
C TYR A 37 0.38 20.15 -0.69
N ALA A 38 -0.58 20.30 0.22
CA ALA A 38 -1.98 20.04 -0.09
C ALA A 38 -2.49 21.12 -1.06
N SER A 39 -2.85 20.70 -2.27
CA SER A 39 -3.65 21.54 -3.17
C SER A 39 -4.92 21.97 -2.46
N ALA A 40 -5.23 23.27 -2.51
CA ALA A 40 -6.57 23.72 -2.18
C ALA A 40 -7.58 22.99 -3.07
N GLY A 41 -8.56 22.30 -2.46
CA GLY A 41 -9.62 21.58 -3.17
C GLY A 41 -9.29 20.15 -3.61
N TYR A 42 -8.08 19.62 -3.35
CA TYR A 42 -7.80 18.21 -3.59
C TYR A 42 -8.30 17.35 -2.44
N ASP A 43 -9.38 16.60 -2.69
CA ASP A 43 -9.96 15.64 -1.75
C ASP A 43 -9.87 14.21 -2.32
N PRO A 44 -8.83 13.44 -1.95
CA PRO A 44 -8.65 12.09 -2.44
C PRO A 44 -9.73 11.13 -1.89
N ASN A 45 -10.31 11.40 -0.72
CA ASN A 45 -11.35 10.54 -0.15
C ASN A 45 -12.65 10.68 -0.95
N ALA A 46 -13.06 11.91 -1.27
CA ALA A 46 -14.22 12.16 -2.12
C ALA A 46 -14.01 11.61 -3.54
N MET A 47 -12.80 11.78 -4.09
CA MET A 47 -12.43 11.23 -5.40
C MET A 47 -12.59 9.70 -5.41
N VAL A 48 -11.97 8.99 -4.46
CA VAL A 48 -12.08 7.52 -4.33
C VAL A 48 -13.53 7.08 -4.17
N ALA A 49 -14.28 7.70 -3.26
CA ALA A 49 -15.68 7.35 -3.01
C ALA A 49 -16.54 7.47 -4.28
N SER A 50 -16.32 8.50 -5.10
CA SER A 50 -17.07 8.71 -6.34
C SER A 50 -16.80 7.66 -7.43
N MET A 51 -15.62 7.03 -7.41
CA MET A 51 -15.18 6.11 -8.46
C MET A 51 -15.11 4.66 -8.02
N TRP A 52 -15.28 4.36 -6.73
CA TRP A 52 -15.06 3.01 -6.20
C TRP A 52 -15.90 1.95 -6.92
N SER A 53 -17.22 2.12 -6.92
CA SER A 53 -18.17 1.17 -7.54
C SER A 53 -18.26 1.30 -9.06
N THR A 54 -17.90 2.47 -9.62
CA THR A 54 -18.09 2.76 -11.05
C THR A 54 -16.85 2.54 -11.90
N LYS A 55 -15.65 2.55 -11.30
CA LYS A 55 -14.37 2.40 -12.00
C LYS A 55 -13.41 1.44 -11.32
N VAL A 56 -13.15 1.60 -10.01
CA VAL A 56 -12.12 0.83 -9.28
C VAL A 56 -12.47 -0.65 -9.27
N VAL A 57 -13.63 -1.01 -8.74
CA VAL A 57 -14.09 -2.41 -8.66
C VAL A 57 -14.23 -3.03 -10.06
N PRO A 58 -14.95 -2.41 -11.02
CA PRO A 58 -15.09 -2.99 -12.36
C PRO A 58 -13.76 -3.18 -13.12
N SER A 59 -12.80 -2.26 -12.96
CA SER A 59 -11.48 -2.38 -13.62
C SER A 59 -10.72 -3.59 -13.11
N VAL A 60 -10.72 -3.83 -11.79
CA VAL A 60 -10.02 -4.98 -11.20
C VAL A 60 -10.77 -6.28 -11.49
N GLU A 61 -12.10 -6.31 -11.34
CA GLU A 61 -12.92 -7.50 -11.65
C GLU A 61 -12.72 -8.00 -13.08
N LYS A 62 -12.67 -7.08 -14.06
CA LYS A 62 -12.47 -7.41 -15.47
C LYS A 62 -11.12 -8.08 -15.74
N ARG A 63 -10.08 -7.74 -14.98
CA ARG A 63 -8.71 -8.25 -15.14
C ARG A 63 -8.38 -9.36 -14.15
N ALA A 64 -9.22 -9.58 -13.15
CA ALA A 64 -8.94 -10.51 -12.07
C ALA A 64 -8.82 -11.96 -12.60
N THR A 65 -7.68 -12.57 -12.29
CA THR A 65 -7.37 -13.96 -12.62
C THR A 65 -7.50 -14.83 -11.38
N ASP A 66 -7.91 -16.08 -11.55
CA ASP A 66 -7.97 -17.04 -10.44
C ASP A 66 -6.60 -17.17 -9.75
N ILE A 67 -6.58 -17.12 -8.42
CA ILE A 67 -5.32 -17.13 -7.66
C ILE A 67 -4.47 -18.37 -7.94
N LYS A 68 -5.08 -19.54 -8.15
CA LYS A 68 -4.33 -20.78 -8.42
C LYS A 68 -3.60 -20.69 -9.76
N VAL A 69 -4.26 -20.13 -10.77
CA VAL A 69 -3.66 -19.88 -12.09
C VAL A 69 -2.50 -18.88 -11.98
N LEU A 70 -2.64 -17.85 -11.13
CA LEU A 70 -1.56 -16.89 -10.91
C LEU A 70 -0.37 -17.52 -10.19
N LEU A 71 -0.60 -18.29 -9.13
CA LEU A 71 0.46 -18.98 -8.39
C LEU A 71 1.26 -19.93 -9.30
N ASP A 72 0.57 -20.73 -10.12
CA ASP A 72 1.22 -21.63 -11.09
C ASP A 72 2.03 -20.85 -12.13
N ALA A 73 1.48 -19.75 -12.66
CA ALA A 73 2.16 -18.93 -13.65
C ALA A 73 3.38 -18.21 -13.07
N ILE A 74 3.27 -17.64 -11.87
CA ILE A 74 4.36 -16.95 -11.18
C ILE A 74 5.48 -17.94 -10.86
N LYS A 75 5.15 -19.14 -10.38
CA LYS A 75 6.14 -20.18 -10.12
C LYS A 75 6.91 -20.61 -11.37
N ALA A 76 6.25 -20.63 -12.52
CA ALA A 76 6.86 -20.99 -13.79
C ALA A 76 7.78 -19.88 -14.33
N ASP A 77 7.27 -18.64 -14.39
CA ASP A 77 8.01 -17.45 -14.83
C ASP A 77 7.26 -16.19 -14.34
N PRO A 78 7.76 -15.52 -13.28
CA PRO A 78 7.10 -14.34 -12.72
C PRO A 78 6.92 -13.20 -13.72
N ASP A 79 7.87 -13.04 -14.64
CA ASP A 79 7.90 -11.93 -15.58
C ASP A 79 6.95 -12.17 -16.75
N ALA A 80 6.85 -13.42 -17.23
CA ALA A 80 5.83 -13.82 -18.19
C ALA A 80 4.43 -13.78 -17.58
N ALA A 81 4.27 -14.21 -16.32
CA ALA A 81 3.01 -14.10 -15.58
C ALA A 81 2.58 -12.63 -15.45
N GLY A 82 3.50 -11.75 -15.06
CA GLY A 82 3.31 -10.31 -14.96
C GLY A 82 2.84 -9.68 -16.27
N LYS A 83 3.51 -9.99 -17.39
CA LYS A 83 3.11 -9.50 -18.73
C LYS A 83 1.71 -9.98 -19.16
N LYS A 84 1.30 -11.18 -18.72
CA LYS A 84 0.05 -11.80 -19.15
C LYS A 84 -1.14 -11.43 -18.28
N TYR A 85 -0.97 -11.40 -16.96
CA TYR A 85 -2.05 -11.28 -15.98
C TYR A 85 -1.91 -10.09 -15.03
N GLY A 86 -0.70 -9.52 -14.95
CA GLY A 86 -0.40 -8.42 -14.06
C GLY A 86 -0.48 -7.06 -14.74
N TYR A 87 -0.17 -6.05 -13.95
CA TYR A 87 0.08 -4.69 -14.38
C TYR A 87 1.25 -4.13 -13.58
N ARG A 88 2.14 -3.43 -14.28
CA ARG A 88 3.13 -2.53 -13.67
C ARG A 88 3.15 -1.25 -14.50
N GLY A 89 3.48 -0.14 -13.86
CA GLY A 89 3.65 1.14 -14.55
C GLY A 89 4.79 1.08 -15.58
N LYS A 90 5.12 2.22 -16.18
CA LYS A 90 6.22 2.33 -17.16
C LYS A 90 7.62 2.15 -16.57
N ASP A 91 7.71 1.89 -15.27
CA ASP A 91 8.95 1.59 -14.57
C ASP A 91 9.14 0.07 -14.54
N ASP A 92 10.11 -0.43 -15.30
CA ASP A 92 10.41 -1.87 -15.35
C ASP A 92 10.95 -2.43 -14.04
N SER A 93 11.34 -1.57 -13.09
CA SER A 93 11.75 -1.97 -11.73
C SER A 93 10.59 -2.04 -10.75
N ALA A 94 9.40 -1.57 -11.13
CA ALA A 94 8.22 -1.66 -10.28
C ALA A 94 7.76 -3.13 -10.16
N PRO A 95 7.27 -3.55 -8.98
CA PRO A 95 6.73 -4.88 -8.79
C PRO A 95 5.51 -5.12 -9.68
N TRP A 96 5.27 -6.38 -10.01
CA TRP A 96 4.05 -6.77 -10.71
C TRP A 96 2.87 -6.71 -9.76
N ASN A 97 1.77 -6.09 -10.18
CA ASN A 97 0.52 -6.07 -9.42
C ASN A 97 -0.51 -6.95 -10.12
N PHE A 98 -1.09 -7.89 -9.40
CA PHE A 98 -1.97 -8.91 -9.96
C PHE A 98 -3.40 -8.76 -9.44
N PRO A 99 -4.33 -8.26 -10.27
CA PRO A 99 -5.76 -8.45 -10.04
C PRO A 99 -6.10 -9.93 -9.87
N THR A 100 -6.79 -10.29 -8.79
CA THR A 100 -7.07 -11.69 -8.49
C THR A 100 -8.46 -11.93 -7.92
N ARG A 101 -8.97 -13.15 -8.17
CA ARG A 101 -10.07 -13.75 -7.43
C ARG A 101 -9.54 -14.90 -6.59
N VAL A 102 -9.86 -14.87 -5.29
CA VAL A 102 -9.56 -15.93 -4.34
C VAL A 102 -10.87 -16.58 -3.92
N GLN A 103 -10.89 -17.91 -3.93
CA GLN A 103 -11.96 -18.71 -3.33
C GLN A 103 -11.29 -19.82 -2.53
N GLY A 104 -11.72 -20.03 -1.30
CA GLY A 104 -11.10 -21.01 -0.43
C GLY A 104 -11.69 -21.03 0.97
N THR A 105 -11.00 -21.69 1.88
CA THR A 105 -11.37 -21.83 3.29
C THR A 105 -10.39 -21.10 4.17
N ILE A 106 -10.87 -20.34 5.15
CA ILE A 106 -10.01 -19.65 6.12
C ILE A 106 -9.38 -20.69 7.07
N VAL A 107 -8.05 -20.78 7.10
CA VAL A 107 -7.31 -21.76 7.94
C VAL A 107 -6.49 -21.11 9.07
N SER A 108 -6.15 -19.82 8.92
CA SER A 108 -5.52 -19.00 9.95
C SER A 108 -6.17 -17.62 10.03
N VAL A 109 -6.16 -17.02 11.22
CA VAL A 109 -6.79 -15.73 11.51
C VAL A 109 -5.89 -14.97 12.48
N ASP A 110 -5.58 -13.72 12.13
CA ASP A 110 -4.98 -12.72 13.00
C ASP A 110 -5.88 -11.49 13.02
N THR A 111 -6.58 -11.27 14.14
CA THR A 111 -7.39 -10.07 14.37
C THR A 111 -6.77 -9.14 15.41
N ASP A 112 -5.63 -9.53 15.98
CA ASP A 112 -4.98 -8.79 17.06
C ASP A 112 -4.01 -7.75 16.49
N SER A 113 -3.42 -8.01 15.31
CA SER A 113 -2.61 -7.03 14.61
C SER A 113 -3.44 -5.91 13.98
N SER A 114 -2.82 -4.73 13.82
CA SER A 114 -3.46 -3.59 13.14
C SER A 114 -3.75 -3.86 11.67
N GLN A 115 -2.92 -4.69 11.02
CA GLN A 115 -3.13 -5.06 9.64
C GLN A 115 -4.28 -6.06 9.51
N GLY A 116 -4.39 -6.98 10.47
CA GLY A 116 -5.40 -8.02 10.55
C GLY A 116 -5.44 -8.89 9.30
N THR A 117 -5.21 -10.19 9.42
CA THR A 117 -5.11 -11.06 8.24
C THR A 117 -5.87 -12.37 8.41
N VAL A 118 -6.24 -12.97 7.28
CA VAL A 118 -6.68 -14.37 7.23
C VAL A 118 -5.85 -15.12 6.20
N GLY A 119 -5.38 -16.31 6.57
CA GLY A 119 -4.79 -17.23 5.60
C GLY A 119 -5.88 -18.09 4.99
N VAL A 120 -5.89 -18.16 3.66
CA VAL A 120 -6.90 -18.89 2.88
C VAL A 120 -6.24 -20.06 2.18
N ASP A 121 -6.80 -21.24 2.42
CA ASP A 121 -6.49 -22.49 1.71
C ASP A 121 -7.36 -22.56 0.45
N THR A 122 -6.72 -22.67 -0.71
CA THR A 122 -7.37 -22.65 -2.03
C THR A 122 -7.36 -24.01 -2.72
N ASP A 123 -6.63 -25.00 -2.19
CA ASP A 123 -6.48 -26.32 -2.79
C ASP A 123 -6.95 -27.48 -1.89
N GLY A 124 -7.25 -27.20 -0.62
CA GLY A 124 -7.80 -28.14 0.35
C GLY A 124 -6.74 -28.92 1.13
N ASP A 125 -5.46 -28.53 1.10
CA ASP A 125 -4.38 -29.21 1.83
C ASP A 125 -4.29 -28.81 3.33
N GLY A 126 -5.10 -27.85 3.76
CA GLY A 126 -5.17 -27.34 5.12
C GLY A 126 -4.14 -26.25 5.46
N LYS A 127 -3.35 -25.77 4.49
CA LYS A 127 -2.40 -24.68 4.64
C LYS A 127 -2.87 -23.45 3.88
N ALA A 128 -2.44 -22.27 4.34
CA ALA A 128 -2.74 -21.04 3.61
C ALA A 128 -1.88 -20.98 2.34
N ASP A 129 -2.52 -20.73 1.20
CA ASP A 129 -1.85 -20.42 -0.07
C ASP A 129 -1.69 -18.91 -0.26
N VAL A 130 -2.58 -18.14 0.36
CA VAL A 130 -2.71 -16.69 0.20
C VAL A 130 -3.10 -16.06 1.53
N ILE A 131 -2.53 -14.90 1.81
CA ILE A 131 -2.92 -14.04 2.92
C ILE A 131 -3.88 -12.98 2.40
N VAL A 132 -4.96 -12.70 3.12
CA VAL A 132 -5.93 -11.65 2.79
C VAL A 132 -6.00 -10.65 3.94
N ASP A 133 -5.84 -9.37 3.60
CA ASP A 133 -6.00 -8.28 4.56
C ASP A 133 -7.47 -8.14 5.00
N ILE A 134 -7.69 -8.06 6.30
CA ILE A 134 -9.01 -7.84 6.92
C ILE A 134 -8.99 -6.70 7.95
N GLY A 135 -7.85 -6.16 8.35
CA GLY A 135 -7.76 -5.22 9.47
C GLY A 135 -7.94 -3.74 9.09
N PRO A 136 -8.01 -2.88 10.13
CA PRO A 136 -8.28 -1.46 9.96
C PRO A 136 -7.18 -0.69 9.24
N THR A 137 -5.97 -1.26 9.15
CA THR A 137 -4.83 -0.64 8.47
C THR A 137 -4.42 -1.48 7.28
N VAL A 138 -4.35 -0.86 6.10
CA VAL A 138 -3.88 -1.50 4.86
C VAL A 138 -2.58 -0.83 4.44
N LEU A 139 -1.53 -1.64 4.30
CA LEU A 139 -0.18 -1.16 4.00
C LEU A 139 0.08 -1.12 2.48
N GLY A 140 1.14 -0.38 2.11
CA GLY A 140 1.60 -0.31 0.73
C GLY A 140 0.65 0.42 -0.22
N THR A 141 0.85 0.18 -1.52
CA THR A 141 0.17 0.90 -2.60
C THR A 141 -0.50 -0.04 -3.61
N THR A 142 -0.63 -1.32 -3.26
CA THR A 142 -1.14 -2.40 -4.11
C THR A 142 -2.42 -2.02 -4.85
N LEU A 143 -3.43 -1.45 -4.15
CA LEU A 143 -4.68 -1.07 -4.80
C LEU A 143 -4.46 0.00 -5.87
N ARG A 144 -3.74 1.08 -5.56
CA ARG A 144 -3.45 2.16 -6.51
C ARG A 144 -2.68 1.62 -7.71
N ASP A 145 -1.63 0.86 -7.44
CA ASP A 145 -0.70 0.40 -8.45
C ASP A 145 -1.25 -0.76 -9.28
N SER A 146 -2.42 -1.30 -8.92
CA SER A 146 -3.17 -2.27 -9.72
C SER A 146 -4.15 -1.64 -10.71
N LEU A 147 -4.40 -0.31 -10.62
CA LEU A 147 -5.36 0.39 -11.48
C LEU A 147 -4.66 0.88 -12.76
N ASP A 148 -4.91 0.17 -13.86
CA ASP A 148 -4.31 0.45 -15.17
C ASP A 148 -4.74 1.79 -15.81
N PHE A 149 -5.81 2.40 -15.29
CA PHE A 149 -6.31 3.71 -15.69
C PHE A 149 -5.81 4.86 -14.80
N VAL A 150 -5.02 4.57 -13.76
CA VAL A 150 -4.45 5.58 -12.86
C VAL A 150 -2.95 5.66 -13.10
N SER A 151 -2.46 6.86 -13.39
CA SER A 151 -1.04 7.15 -13.60
C SER A 151 -0.62 8.34 -12.76
N PHE A 152 0.67 8.41 -12.41
CA PHE A 152 1.24 9.60 -11.78
C PHE A 152 0.95 10.90 -12.57
N ALA A 153 0.86 10.81 -13.90
CA ALA A 153 0.57 11.95 -14.77
C ALA A 153 -0.83 12.56 -14.56
N ASP A 154 -1.75 11.83 -13.90
CA ASP A 154 -3.08 12.32 -13.56
C ASP A 154 -3.08 13.22 -12.30
N PHE A 155 -1.93 13.35 -11.63
CA PHE A 155 -1.77 14.08 -10.38
C PHE A 155 -0.75 15.20 -10.53
N ARG A 156 -0.91 16.28 -9.76
CA ARG A 156 -0.02 17.43 -9.84
C ARG A 156 1.37 17.13 -9.30
N ASN A 157 1.46 16.25 -8.29
CA ASN A 157 2.70 15.93 -7.60
C ASN A 157 2.62 14.58 -6.86
N GLN A 158 3.76 14.16 -6.30
CA GLN A 158 3.91 12.89 -5.59
C GLN A 158 3.06 12.80 -4.32
N ILE A 159 2.78 13.94 -3.67
CA ILE A 159 1.99 13.96 -2.44
C ILE A 159 0.51 13.70 -2.75
N GLU A 160 -0.03 14.28 -3.82
CA GLU A 160 -1.39 13.95 -4.28
C GLU A 160 -1.50 12.47 -4.67
N TYR A 161 -0.55 11.97 -5.47
CA TYR A 161 -0.54 10.55 -5.89
C TYR A 161 -0.44 9.57 -4.70
N ALA A 162 0.38 9.88 -3.70
CA ALA A 162 0.49 9.08 -2.48
C ALA A 162 -0.79 9.15 -1.63
N ARG A 163 -1.40 10.33 -1.50
CA ARG A 163 -2.66 10.51 -0.75
C ARG A 163 -3.83 9.81 -1.43
N PHE A 164 -3.85 9.73 -2.76
CA PHE A 164 -4.83 8.92 -3.48
C PHE A 164 -4.71 7.42 -3.11
N GLY A 165 -3.50 6.88 -3.12
CA GLY A 165 -3.27 5.49 -2.68
C GLY A 165 -3.67 5.26 -1.22
N THR A 166 -3.34 6.21 -0.33
CA THR A 166 -3.77 6.16 1.07
C THR A 166 -5.30 6.18 1.19
N ALA A 167 -6.00 7.00 0.40
CA ALA A 167 -7.46 7.06 0.40
C ALA A 167 -8.11 5.77 -0.13
N LEU A 168 -7.52 5.12 -1.15
CA LEU A 168 -7.97 3.81 -1.62
C LEU A 168 -7.91 2.76 -0.50
N ASN A 169 -6.77 2.67 0.18
CA ASN A 169 -6.55 1.76 1.30
C ASN A 169 -7.54 2.02 2.45
N ALA A 170 -7.71 3.29 2.83
CA ALA A 170 -8.65 3.68 3.87
C ALA A 170 -10.11 3.36 3.49
N TYR A 171 -10.48 3.53 2.22
CA TYR A 171 -11.80 3.18 1.73
C TYR A 171 -12.04 1.67 1.77
N ALA A 172 -11.07 0.85 1.35
CA ALA A 172 -11.12 -0.60 1.45
C ALA A 172 -11.31 -1.04 2.91
N ALA A 173 -10.48 -0.52 3.81
CA ALA A 173 -10.55 -0.82 5.23
C ALA A 173 -11.95 -0.49 5.81
N ALA A 174 -12.49 0.69 5.49
CA ALA A 174 -13.75 1.16 6.04
C ALA A 174 -14.98 0.45 5.47
N HIS A 175 -14.99 0.14 4.17
CA HIS A 175 -16.20 -0.30 3.46
C HIS A 175 -16.19 -1.78 3.05
N VAL A 176 -15.03 -2.41 3.02
CA VAL A 176 -14.87 -3.81 2.59
C VAL A 176 -14.49 -4.68 3.79
N MET A 177 -13.50 -4.26 4.57
CA MET A 177 -12.94 -5.06 5.65
C MET A 177 -13.66 -4.87 6.99
N LYS A 178 -13.96 -3.63 7.37
CA LYS A 178 -14.64 -3.31 8.64
C LYS A 178 -16.00 -4.02 8.81
N PRO A 179 -16.83 -4.22 7.77
CA PRO A 179 -18.08 -4.95 7.90
C PRO A 179 -17.93 -6.44 8.21
N LEU A 180 -16.74 -7.04 8.04
CA LEU A 180 -16.51 -8.44 8.39
C LEU A 180 -16.66 -8.71 9.89
N PRO A 181 -17.28 -9.84 10.28
CA PRO A 181 -17.18 -10.31 11.65
C PRO A 181 -15.72 -10.58 12.01
N ARG A 182 -15.35 -10.33 13.27
CA ARG A 182 -14.01 -10.59 13.79
C ARG A 182 -13.88 -11.95 14.50
N ALA A 183 -15.00 -12.57 14.84
CA ALA A 183 -15.07 -13.87 15.47
C ALA A 183 -15.48 -14.95 14.45
N ASP A 184 -15.19 -16.20 14.79
CA ASP A 184 -15.69 -17.39 14.08
C ASP A 184 -15.37 -17.45 12.57
N LEU A 185 -14.26 -16.80 12.17
CA LEU A 185 -13.79 -16.76 10.78
C LEU A 185 -13.14 -18.09 10.34
N LYS A 186 -12.44 -18.77 11.24
CA LYS A 186 -11.72 -20.01 10.88
C LYS A 186 -12.70 -21.11 10.45
N GLY A 187 -12.39 -21.75 9.33
CA GLY A 187 -13.23 -22.77 8.69
C GLY A 187 -14.33 -22.21 7.79
N GLN A 188 -14.55 -20.89 7.77
CA GLN A 188 -15.53 -20.30 6.86
C GLN A 188 -15.00 -20.30 5.42
N PRO A 189 -15.86 -20.57 4.43
CA PRO A 189 -15.56 -20.27 3.05
C PRO A 189 -15.52 -18.76 2.83
N ILE A 190 -14.58 -18.31 2.01
CA ILE A 190 -14.40 -16.91 1.64
C ILE A 190 -14.25 -16.76 0.13
N THR A 191 -14.87 -15.72 -0.43
CA THR A 191 -14.63 -15.26 -1.80
C THR A 191 -14.10 -13.84 -1.74
N VAL A 192 -12.99 -13.57 -2.44
CA VAL A 192 -12.34 -12.26 -2.48
C VAL A 192 -12.09 -11.87 -3.93
N THR A 193 -12.35 -10.61 -4.26
CA THR A 193 -11.76 -9.94 -5.41
C THR A 193 -10.86 -8.82 -4.90
N GLY A 194 -9.63 -8.78 -5.37
CA GLY A 194 -8.63 -7.81 -4.90
C GLY A 194 -7.41 -7.81 -5.79
N ALA A 195 -6.29 -7.37 -5.23
CA ALA A 195 -5.00 -7.48 -5.89
C ALA A 195 -3.88 -7.71 -4.88
N PHE A 196 -2.78 -8.28 -5.35
CA PHE A 196 -1.53 -8.37 -4.59
C PHE A 196 -0.37 -7.82 -5.41
N SER A 197 0.65 -7.30 -4.72
CA SER A 197 1.91 -6.92 -5.34
C SER A 197 2.91 -8.06 -5.18
N TYR A 198 3.72 -8.31 -6.21
CA TYR A 198 4.73 -9.35 -6.23
C TYR A 198 6.09 -8.75 -6.50
N ASP A 199 6.96 -8.81 -5.50
CA ASP A 199 8.37 -8.41 -5.54
C ASP A 199 9.33 -9.60 -5.37
N GLY A 200 8.79 -10.82 -5.20
CA GLY A 200 9.54 -12.05 -4.99
C GLY A 200 10.08 -12.26 -3.56
N ALA A 201 9.74 -11.38 -2.60
CA ALA A 201 10.22 -11.48 -1.22
C ALA A 201 9.33 -12.35 -0.32
N SER A 202 8.03 -12.42 -0.59
CA SER A 202 7.07 -13.19 0.21
C SER A 202 6.84 -14.60 -0.34
N GLU A 203 6.71 -15.57 0.56
CA GLU A 203 6.34 -16.96 0.21
C GLU A 203 4.87 -17.08 -0.23
N GLN A 204 4.00 -16.23 0.33
CA GLN A 204 2.57 -16.21 0.02
C GLN A 204 2.17 -14.80 -0.44
N PRO A 205 1.36 -14.66 -1.51
CA PRO A 205 0.82 -13.36 -1.89
C PRO A 205 -0.08 -12.80 -0.79
N GLU A 206 0.04 -11.50 -0.57
CA GLU A 206 -0.83 -10.74 0.35
C GLU A 206 -1.83 -9.93 -0.48
N VAL A 207 -3.09 -10.35 -0.43
CA VAL A 207 -4.18 -9.76 -1.20
C VAL A 207 -4.86 -8.67 -0.39
N VAL A 208 -4.89 -7.47 -0.98
CA VAL A 208 -5.72 -6.37 -0.51
C VAL A 208 -7.09 -6.46 -1.20
N PRO A 209 -8.19 -6.74 -0.46
CA PRO A 209 -9.52 -6.90 -1.02
C PRO A 209 -10.16 -5.58 -1.46
N LEU A 210 -10.86 -5.63 -2.60
CA LEU A 210 -11.79 -4.61 -3.08
C LEU A 210 -13.25 -5.01 -2.89
N ALA A 211 -13.49 -6.32 -2.85
CA ALA A 211 -14.76 -6.93 -2.50
C ALA A 211 -14.47 -8.28 -1.82
N LEU A 212 -15.25 -8.62 -0.81
CA LEU A 212 -15.13 -9.89 -0.11
C LEU A 212 -16.48 -10.33 0.43
N ALA A 213 -16.66 -11.64 0.55
CA ALA A 213 -17.85 -12.26 1.13
C ALA A 213 -17.48 -13.54 1.86
N LEU A 214 -18.14 -13.78 3.00
CA LEU A 214 -18.13 -15.08 3.68
C LEU A 214 -19.32 -15.92 3.21
N GLY A 215 -19.17 -17.23 3.25
CA GLY A 215 -20.19 -18.17 2.81
C GLY A 215 -19.93 -18.73 1.41
N SER A 216 -20.61 -19.84 1.10
CA SER A 216 -20.68 -20.35 -0.26
C SER A 216 -21.30 -19.27 -1.15
N LYS A 217 -20.78 -19.09 -2.37
CA LYS A 217 -21.36 -18.16 -3.36
C LYS A 217 -22.89 -18.38 -3.44
N PRO A 218 -23.71 -17.32 -3.53
CA PRO A 218 -25.14 -17.47 -3.84
C PRO A 218 -25.35 -18.20 -5.17
#